data_AF-A0AAJ1ZB39-F1
#
_entry.id   AF-A0AAJ1ZB39-F1
#
_cell.length_a   1.000
_cell.length_b   1.000
_cell.length_c   1.000
_cell.angle_alpha   90.00
_cell.angle_beta   90.00
_cell.angle_gamma   90.00
#
_symmetry.space_group_name_H-M   'P 1'
#
loop_
_entity.id
_entity.type
_entity.pdbx_description
1 polymer ?
#
loop_
_entity_poly.entity_id
_entity_poly.type
_entity_poly.pdbx_seq_one_letter_code
_entity_poly.pdbx_strand_id
1 'polypeptide(L)'
;MSAGIDLRAAFRRIAEALESLSDEELKKFSDPQYSIELRAIRRRTKEEPSSPVPGISADEAIGQITALSSRHDAQALLDEKFPSKKALETLARRLDIPIVRQDKVDDLRDKIVEATVGARIRSQAIQGKGS
;
A
#
# COMPACT_ATOMS: atom_id res chain seq x y z
N MET A 1 -19.84 40.85 -3.44
CA MET A 1 -18.68 40.32 -2.70
C MET A 1 -17.96 39.37 -3.64
N SER A 2 -16.80 39.77 -4.17
CA SER A 2 -16.01 38.90 -5.03
C SER A 2 -15.55 37.71 -4.19
N ALA A 3 -15.95 36.50 -4.56
CA ALA A 3 -15.39 35.28 -3.97
C ALA A 3 -13.91 35.24 -4.35
N GLY A 4 -13.08 35.87 -3.52
CA GLY A 4 -11.64 35.92 -3.71
C GLY A 4 -11.10 34.50 -3.78
N ILE A 5 -10.26 34.24 -4.78
CA ILE A 5 -9.54 32.97 -4.89
C ILE A 5 -8.81 32.76 -3.57
N ASP A 6 -9.14 31.69 -2.84
CA ASP A 6 -8.43 31.32 -1.63
C ASP A 6 -7.08 30.72 -2.00
N LEU A 7 -6.10 31.60 -2.16
CA LEU A 7 -4.71 31.25 -2.47
C LEU A 7 -4.14 30.31 -1.41
N ARG A 8 -4.50 30.48 -0.13
CA ARG A 8 -4.00 29.62 0.94
C ARG A 8 -4.49 28.19 0.76
N ALA A 9 -5.78 28.02 0.46
CA ALA A 9 -6.33 26.71 0.14
C ALA A 9 -5.72 26.12 -1.14
N ALA A 10 -5.45 26.93 -2.16
CA ALA A 10 -4.79 26.47 -3.38
C ALA A 10 -3.36 25.98 -3.12
N PHE A 11 -2.55 26.74 -2.38
CA PHE A 11 -1.19 26.35 -2.01
C PHE A 11 -1.16 25.07 -1.18
N ARG A 12 -2.08 24.95 -0.22
CA ARG A 12 -2.18 23.72 0.58
C ARG A 12 -2.42 22.49 -0.30
N ARG A 13 -3.34 22.58 -1.27
CA ARG A 13 -3.62 21.47 -2.21
C ARG A 13 -2.45 21.13 -3.12
N ILE A 14 -1.64 22.12 -3.49
CA ILE A 14 -0.41 21.89 -4.27
C ILE A 14 0.63 21.19 -3.40
N ALA A 15 0.82 21.64 -2.15
CA ALA A 15 1.74 21.00 -1.21
C ALA A 15 1.37 19.53 -0.95
N GLU A 16 0.09 19.26 -0.69
CA GLU A 16 -0.44 17.89 -0.54
C GLU A 16 -0.16 17.03 -1.80
N ALA A 17 -0.29 17.61 -2.99
CA ALA A 17 0.01 16.91 -4.24
C ALA A 17 1.51 16.61 -4.38
N LEU A 18 2.38 17.54 -3.99
CA LEU A 18 3.83 17.35 -4.02
C LEU A 18 4.30 16.30 -3.01
N GLU A 19 3.71 16.27 -1.81
CA GLU A 19 3.99 15.25 -0.78
C GLU A 19 3.61 13.83 -1.22
N SER A 20 2.70 13.70 -2.19
CA SER A 20 2.28 12.39 -2.72
C SER A 20 3.22 11.81 -3.79
N LEU A 21 4.20 12.59 -4.25
CA LEU A 21 5.16 12.18 -5.26
C LEU A 21 6.27 11.31 -4.67
N SER A 22 6.79 10.40 -5.47
CA SER A 22 7.98 9.62 -5.10
C SER A 22 9.26 10.47 -5.18
N ASP A 23 10.33 10.01 -4.53
CA ASP A 23 11.65 10.67 -4.57
C ASP A 23 12.19 10.83 -6.01
N GLU A 24 11.92 9.87 -6.89
CA GLU A 24 12.32 9.95 -8.31
C GLU A 24 11.52 11.00 -9.07
N GLU A 25 10.25 11.18 -8.74
CA GLU A 25 9.41 12.23 -9.32
C GLU A 25 9.83 13.60 -8.78
N LEU A 26 10.08 13.73 -7.48
CA LEU A 26 10.56 14.97 -6.86
C LEU A 26 11.92 15.43 -7.43
N LYS A 27 12.82 14.50 -7.75
CA LYS A 27 14.08 14.83 -8.43
C LYS A 27 13.89 15.50 -9.78
N LYS A 28 12.80 15.20 -10.49
CA LYS A 28 12.47 15.88 -11.77
C LYS A 28 12.01 17.32 -11.55
N PHE A 29 11.49 17.66 -10.36
CA PHE A 29 11.09 19.03 -10.04
C PHE A 29 12.29 19.95 -9.76
N SER A 30 13.43 19.40 -9.35
CA SER A 30 14.67 20.15 -9.15
C SER A 30 15.60 20.15 -10.37
N ASP A 31 15.26 19.40 -11.42
CA ASP A 31 16.06 19.28 -12.64
C ASP A 31 15.61 20.34 -13.68
N PRO A 32 16.50 21.27 -14.10
CA PRO A 32 16.17 22.34 -15.04
C PRO A 32 15.85 21.84 -16.46
N GLN A 33 16.09 20.57 -16.78
CA GLN A 33 15.72 19.98 -18.06
C GLN A 33 14.23 19.65 -18.17
N TYR A 34 13.49 19.71 -17.06
CA TYR A 34 12.07 19.41 -17.01
C TYR A 34 11.22 20.68 -16.88
N SER A 35 10.17 20.77 -17.69
CA SER A 35 9.13 21.79 -17.54
C SER A 35 8.04 21.29 -16.60
N ILE A 36 7.64 22.13 -15.64
CA ILE A 36 6.55 21.81 -14.71
C ILE A 36 5.26 22.48 -15.18
N GLU A 37 4.21 21.69 -15.36
CA GLU A 37 2.87 22.18 -15.68
C GLU A 37 1.88 21.81 -14.56
N LEU A 38 1.06 22.77 -14.14
CA LEU A 38 -0.03 22.54 -13.19
C LEU A 38 -1.37 22.56 -13.92
N ARG A 39 -2.13 21.46 -13.81
CA ARG A 39 -3.48 21.38 -14.37
C ARG A 39 -4.50 21.00 -13.31
N ALA A 40 -5.56 21.80 -13.20
CA ALA A 40 -6.73 21.44 -12.41
C ALA A 40 -7.59 20.44 -13.18
N ILE A 41 -7.68 19.22 -12.68
CA ILE A 41 -8.51 18.16 -13.26
C ILE A 41 -9.73 17.96 -12.36
N ARG A 42 -10.93 17.96 -12.95
CA ARG A 42 -12.16 17.67 -12.19
C ARG A 42 -12.07 16.22 -11.71
N ARG A 43 -11.95 16.02 -10.40
CA ARG A 43 -12.05 14.69 -9.79
C ARG A 43 -13.37 14.08 -10.25
N ARG A 44 -13.29 13.01 -11.05
CA ARG A 44 -14.41 12.08 -11.11
C ARG A 44 -14.48 11.47 -9.72
N THR A 45 -15.67 11.35 -9.15
CA THR A 45 -15.94 10.47 -8.01
C THR A 45 -15.82 9.01 -8.46
N LYS A 46 -14.68 8.67 -9.03
CA LYS A 46 -14.15 7.34 -9.03
C LYS A 46 -13.38 7.35 -7.72
N GLU A 47 -13.81 6.53 -6.77
CA GLU A 47 -13.03 6.24 -5.57
C GLU A 47 -11.57 6.14 -6.03
N GLU A 48 -10.78 7.17 -5.72
CA GLU A 48 -9.35 6.99 -5.72
C GLU A 48 -9.15 5.81 -4.78
N PRO A 49 -8.41 4.76 -5.16
CA PRO A 49 -7.98 3.81 -4.17
C PRO A 49 -7.24 4.67 -3.16
N SER A 50 -7.90 4.86 -2.02
CA SER A 50 -7.30 5.51 -0.88
C SER A 50 -5.93 4.87 -0.73
N SER A 51 -5.00 5.64 -0.18
CA SER A 51 -4.03 5.13 0.76
C SER A 51 -4.47 3.78 1.36
N PRO A 52 -3.56 2.81 1.60
CA PRO A 52 -3.91 1.59 2.32
C PRO A 52 -4.84 1.96 3.47
N VAL A 53 -5.99 1.27 3.51
CA VAL A 53 -7.17 1.52 4.35
C VAL A 53 -6.84 2.37 5.59
N PRO A 54 -7.56 3.47 5.87
CA PRO A 54 -7.33 4.25 7.08
C PRO A 54 -7.36 3.32 8.30
N GLY A 55 -6.23 3.13 8.95
CA GLY A 55 -6.20 2.46 10.25
C GLY A 55 -4.93 1.69 10.61
N ILE A 56 -4.17 1.15 9.66
CA ILE A 56 -3.00 0.30 10.00
C ILE A 56 -1.81 0.50 9.05
N SER A 57 -0.62 0.66 9.62
CA SER A 57 0.63 0.70 8.84
C SER A 57 0.96 -0.68 8.23
N ALA A 58 1.82 -0.74 7.21
CA ALA A 58 2.27 -2.02 6.65
C ALA A 58 2.91 -2.92 7.71
N ASP A 59 3.68 -2.33 8.64
CA ASP A 59 4.33 -3.05 9.74
C ASP A 59 3.30 -3.58 10.75
N GLU A 60 2.25 -2.81 11.03
CA GLU A 60 1.15 -3.25 11.90
C GLU A 60 0.33 -4.38 11.27
N ALA A 61 0.05 -4.28 9.96
CA ALA A 61 -0.62 -5.34 9.23
C ALA A 61 0.20 -6.63 9.20
N ILE A 62 1.53 -6.55 9.01
CA ILE A 62 2.43 -7.70 9.09
C ILE A 62 2.39 -8.34 10.48
N GLY A 63 2.39 -7.51 11.54
CA GLY A 63 2.25 -7.98 12.91
C GLY A 63 0.94 -8.74 13.13
N GLN A 64 -0.19 -8.19 12.67
CA GLN A 64 -1.49 -8.83 12.76
C GLN A 64 -1.52 -10.15 11.99
N ILE A 65 -1.08 -10.17 10.72
CA ILE A 65 -1.06 -11.36 9.89
C ILE A 65 -0.22 -12.46 10.53
N THR A 66 0.96 -12.14 11.05
CA THR A 66 1.88 -13.11 11.65
C THR A 66 1.31 -13.73 12.95
N ALA A 67 0.49 -12.97 13.68
CA ALA A 67 -0.16 -13.41 14.91
C ALA A 67 -1.37 -14.33 14.67
N LEU A 68 -1.93 -14.37 13.46
CA LEU A 68 -3.09 -15.22 13.14
C LEU A 68 -2.73 -16.70 13.15
N SER A 69 -3.61 -17.52 13.74
CA SER A 69 -3.38 -18.94 13.95
C SER A 69 -3.57 -19.80 12.70
N SER A 70 -4.32 -19.30 11.70
CA SER A 70 -4.68 -20.06 10.50
C SER A 70 -4.39 -19.27 9.22
N ARG A 71 -4.10 -20.02 8.15
CA ARG A 71 -3.96 -19.46 6.80
C ARG A 71 -5.26 -18.81 6.32
N HIS A 72 -6.40 -19.39 6.71
CA HIS A 72 -7.73 -18.89 6.36
C HIS A 72 -7.97 -17.49 6.93
N ASP A 73 -7.65 -17.27 8.20
CA ASP A 73 -7.86 -15.96 8.84
C ASP A 73 -6.93 -14.90 8.23
N ALA A 74 -5.70 -15.28 7.87
CA ALA A 74 -4.78 -14.40 7.18
C ALA A 74 -5.30 -14.00 5.80
N GLN A 75 -5.88 -14.96 5.06
CA GLN A 75 -6.52 -14.69 3.78
C GLN A 75 -7.70 -13.71 3.96
N ALA A 76 -8.58 -13.97 4.92
CA ALA A 76 -9.74 -13.11 5.19
C ALA A 76 -9.33 -11.68 5.57
N LEU A 77 -8.27 -11.51 6.37
CA LEU A 77 -7.73 -10.19 6.71
C LEU A 77 -7.19 -9.47 5.47
N LEU A 78 -6.45 -10.17 4.61
CA LEU A 78 -5.92 -9.61 3.37
C LEU A 78 -7.03 -9.27 2.36
N ASP A 79 -8.09 -10.05 2.32
CA ASP A 79 -9.27 -9.77 1.50
C ASP A 79 -9.97 -8.48 1.95
N GLU A 80 -10.17 -8.32 3.27
CA GLU A 80 -10.88 -7.18 3.85
C GLU A 80 -10.04 -5.89 3.84
N LYS A 81 -8.77 -5.97 4.25
CA LYS A 81 -7.93 -4.78 4.50
C LYS A 81 -7.01 -4.43 3.33
N PHE A 82 -6.77 -5.36 2.40
CA PHE A 82 -5.85 -5.17 1.27
C PHE A 82 -6.52 -5.54 -0.07
N PRO A 83 -7.56 -4.78 -0.51
CA PRO A 83 -8.34 -5.11 -1.70
C PRO A 83 -7.60 -4.82 -3.03
N SER A 84 -6.46 -4.13 -2.98
CA SER A 84 -5.74 -3.72 -4.19
C SER A 84 -4.38 -4.41 -4.33
N LYS A 85 -4.01 -4.73 -5.58
CA LYS A 85 -2.69 -5.26 -5.93
C LYS A 85 -1.57 -4.38 -5.37
N LYS A 86 -1.68 -3.06 -5.49
CA LYS A 86 -0.67 -2.10 -5.00
C LYS A 86 -0.46 -2.19 -3.49
N ALA A 87 -1.53 -2.36 -2.70
CA ALA A 87 -1.42 -2.49 -1.25
C ALA A 87 -0.73 -3.81 -0.86
N LEU A 88 -1.05 -4.90 -1.57
CA LEU A 88 -0.40 -6.20 -1.39
C LEU A 88 1.07 -6.18 -1.82
N GLU A 89 1.42 -5.50 -2.90
CA GLU A 89 2.82 -5.32 -3.31
C GLU A 89 3.65 -4.58 -2.26
N THR A 90 3.06 -3.61 -1.56
CA THR A 90 3.73 -2.91 -0.46
C THR A 90 4.03 -3.85 0.71
N LEU A 91 3.06 -4.69 1.11
CA LEU A 91 3.29 -5.73 2.12
C LEU A 91 4.35 -6.73 1.66
N ALA A 92 4.25 -7.22 0.43
CA ALA A 92 5.17 -8.20 -0.12
C ALA A 92 6.62 -7.67 -0.16
N ARG A 93 6.84 -6.42 -0.58
CA ARG A 93 8.17 -5.79 -0.52
C ARG A 93 8.71 -5.70 0.90
N ARG A 94 7.85 -5.40 1.88
CA ARG A 94 8.27 -5.26 3.28
C ARG A 94 8.60 -6.61 3.94
N LEU A 95 8.03 -7.69 3.41
CA LEU A 95 8.29 -9.08 3.81
C LEU A 95 9.40 -9.75 2.97
N ASP A 96 10.11 -9.01 2.13
CA ASP A 96 11.12 -9.53 1.19
C ASP A 96 10.60 -10.65 0.27
N ILE A 97 9.31 -10.58 -0.10
CA ILE A 97 8.66 -11.53 -1.01
C ILE A 97 8.90 -11.11 -2.47
N PRO A 98 9.39 -12.00 -3.34
CA PRO A 98 9.56 -11.72 -4.76
C PRO A 98 8.24 -11.46 -5.49
N ILE A 99 8.15 -10.30 -6.15
CA ILE A 99 7.01 -9.87 -6.97
C ILE A 99 7.39 -9.92 -8.45
N VAL A 100 6.56 -10.54 -9.28
CA VAL A 100 6.71 -10.52 -10.75
C VAL A 100 5.53 -9.81 -11.39
N ARG A 101 5.76 -9.25 -12.59
CA ARG A 101 4.76 -8.43 -13.29
C ARG A 101 3.40 -9.13 -13.48
N GLN A 102 3.43 -10.45 -13.66
CA GLN A 102 2.25 -11.28 -13.92
C GLN A 102 1.45 -11.65 -12.66
N ASP A 103 1.99 -11.42 -11.46
CA ASP A 103 1.28 -11.73 -10.21
C ASP A 103 -0.06 -10.99 -10.17
N LYS A 104 -1.13 -11.72 -9.88
CA LYS A 104 -2.46 -11.20 -9.60
C LYS A 104 -2.61 -10.91 -8.11
N VAL A 105 -3.74 -10.32 -7.74
CA VAL A 105 -4.11 -10.06 -6.34
C VAL A 105 -4.03 -11.34 -5.52
N ASP A 106 -4.64 -12.42 -6.01
CA ASP A 106 -4.67 -13.70 -5.29
C ASP A 106 -3.27 -14.32 -5.17
N ASP A 107 -2.46 -14.26 -6.23
CA ASP A 107 -1.06 -14.75 -6.21
C ASP A 107 -0.23 -14.02 -5.13
N LEU A 108 -0.43 -12.71 -4.97
CA LEU A 108 0.25 -11.94 -3.92
C LEU A 108 -0.24 -12.30 -2.52
N ARG A 109 -1.55 -12.52 -2.34
CA ARG A 109 -2.11 -12.94 -1.05
C ARG A 109 -1.57 -14.30 -0.63
N ASP A 110 -1.57 -15.26 -1.53
CA ASP A 110 -1.04 -16.60 -1.27
C ASP A 110 0.43 -16.55 -0.85
N LYS A 111 1.25 -15.75 -1.56
CA LYS A 111 2.66 -15.53 -1.20
C LYS A 111 2.81 -14.92 0.20
N ILE A 112 2.01 -13.91 0.53
CA ILE A 112 2.05 -13.24 1.85
C ILE A 112 1.66 -14.22 2.96
N VAL A 113 0.56 -14.98 2.79
CA VAL A 113 0.10 -15.99 3.75
C VAL A 113 1.16 -17.07 3.96
N GLU A 114 1.81 -17.51 2.89
CA GLU A 114 2.81 -18.57 2.93
C GLU A 114 4.12 -18.13 3.60
N ALA A 115 4.53 -16.88 3.37
CA ALA A 115 5.72 -16.28 3.99
C ALA A 115 5.53 -15.94 5.48
N THR A 116 4.27 -15.79 5.93
CA THR A 116 3.94 -15.41 7.31
C THR A 116 3.44 -16.61 8.13
N VAL A 117 2.12 -16.83 8.16
CA VAL A 117 1.47 -17.89 8.94
C VAL A 117 1.93 -19.27 8.48
N GLY A 118 2.08 -19.47 7.17
CA GLY A 118 2.56 -20.74 6.61
C GLY A 118 3.95 -21.12 7.13
N ALA A 119 4.90 -20.19 7.07
CA ALA A 119 6.26 -20.38 7.57
C ALA A 119 6.29 -20.70 9.07
N ARG A 120 5.47 -20.00 9.87
CA ARG A 120 5.35 -20.24 11.32
C ARG A 120 4.80 -21.63 11.63
N ILE A 121 3.72 -22.05 10.96
CA ILE A 121 3.10 -23.38 11.16
C ILE A 121 4.11 -24.49 10.84
N ARG A 122 4.84 -24.38 9.73
CA ARG A 122 5.88 -25.35 9.36
C ARG A 122 6.99 -25.41 10.42
N SER A 123 7.45 -24.25 10.89
CA SER A 123 8.46 -24.17 11.94
C SER A 123 7.99 -24.86 13.24
N GLN A 124 6.74 -24.63 13.66
CA GLN A 124 6.16 -25.28 14.84
C GLN A 124 6.03 -26.80 14.68
N ALA A 125 5.62 -27.28 13.51
CA ALA A 125 5.53 -28.71 13.21
C ALA A 125 6.91 -29.38 13.28
N ILE A 126 7.95 -28.73 12.74
CA ILE A 126 9.34 -29.22 12.81
C ILE A 126 9.85 -29.24 14.26
N GLN A 127 9.47 -28.25 15.08
CA GLN A 127 9.85 -28.18 16.50
C GLN A 127 9.03 -29.09 17.42
N GLY A 128 8.09 -29.87 16.90
CA GLY A 128 7.23 -30.75 17.71
C GLY A 128 6.24 -30.00 18.62
N LYS A 129 5.96 -28.73 18.32
CA LYS A 129 5.03 -27.87 19.10
C LYS A 129 3.60 -27.88 18.55
N GLY A 130 3.33 -28.67 17.52
CA GLY A 130 1.99 -28.89 16.97
C GLY A 130 1.35 -30.13 17.58
N SER A 131 0.82 -30.03 18.80
CA SER A 131 -0.09 -31.00 19.41
C SER A 131 -0.99 -30.29 20.40
#